data_AF-A0A2W1KEQ9-F1
#
_entry.id   AF-A0A2W1KEQ9-F1
#
_cell.length_a   1.000
_cell.length_b   1.000
_cell.length_c   1.000
_cell.angle_alpha   90.00
_cell.angle_beta   90.00
_cell.angle_gamma   90.00
#
_symmetry.space_group_name_H-M   'P 1'
#
loop_
_entity.id
_entity.type
_entity.pdbx_description
1 polymer ?
#
loop_
_entity_poly.entity_id
_entity_poly.type
_entity_poly.pdbx_seq_one_letter_code
_entity_poly.pdbx_strand_id
1 'polypeptide(L)'
;MVNTFYSGRLIFHHLEKTAGQAVNDWMGRTLGVGTVTPNLIGAHRDLIQRYGGHYPVISAHIWFDGTGLDPRYQYVTVLRDPVDRFISWLYFIDKDVELTEDTRELKVGAQLFLRSEGEETNQTFMRSASNPYVNNFSSVVMRCNASWQQKMVAALSVLTDYDLVGFQADLPQFIEQLAKLLHVINYVSLRPVNVTSSRPQRDGISEKMLHAIRKLTEWDLELYSEIQRMANRQAPTIGVSCNIQPFNREFGDWGFKARKSSNVYWLGSYLTHYLAKDLSTRNGSVAGRALVSNGAKGYLCHGPYLDLDPGHYCAVANGVWITRGVTCNADVCSGKGAVLHAEETLVDLGAKGTEWSLPVDFALDEETTSVEFRLMVPDEHQVQLNTVTIVNEKMVMTILGLEPDSHAANRGVEKQNSGSTLIFPVQMSSKIGLRVGTTLQTTGQEGFLCYGPYMTLSRGIYRVNLMGSIGPQGLAGAYADIVCDAGKKGIHNEPLAITPFNEYVDSTVGKPWMFFLEQDVSDLEIRLWVSNQTEINLCGIVLQQIEET
;
A
#
# COMPACT_ATOMS: atom_id res chain seq x y z
N MET A 1 17.38 -14.68 -45.25
CA MET A 1 17.08 -14.79 -43.80
C MET A 1 17.70 -13.59 -43.12
N VAL A 2 16.88 -12.60 -42.75
CA VAL A 2 17.37 -11.47 -41.95
C VAL A 2 17.42 -11.98 -40.52
N ASN A 3 18.63 -12.27 -40.01
CA ASN A 3 18.82 -12.56 -38.59
C ASN A 3 18.53 -11.27 -37.82
N THR A 4 17.32 -11.14 -37.28
CA THR A 4 17.00 -10.13 -36.27
C THR A 4 17.67 -10.56 -34.96
N PHE A 5 18.88 -10.04 -34.72
CA PHE A 5 19.50 -10.14 -33.40
C PHE A 5 18.77 -9.18 -32.46
N TYR A 6 18.11 -9.75 -31.44
CA TYR A 6 17.55 -8.95 -30.35
C TYR A 6 18.70 -8.35 -29.53
N SER A 7 18.84 -7.03 -29.56
CA SER A 7 19.90 -6.29 -28.86
C SER A 7 19.49 -5.79 -27.46
N GLY A 8 18.25 -6.04 -27.06
CA GLY A 8 17.73 -5.69 -25.74
C GLY A 8 18.10 -6.72 -24.68
N ARG A 9 17.58 -6.50 -23.46
CA ARG A 9 17.75 -7.41 -22.33
C ARG A 9 16.37 -7.72 -21.77
N LEU A 10 16.00 -9.00 -21.71
CA LEU A 10 14.69 -9.42 -21.25
C LEU A 10 14.83 -10.51 -20.19
N ILE A 11 14.02 -10.40 -19.14
CA ILE A 11 13.79 -11.46 -18.17
C ILE A 11 12.38 -11.97 -18.39
N PHE A 12 12.29 -13.22 -18.85
CA PHE A 12 11.06 -13.98 -18.80
C PHE A 12 10.97 -14.63 -17.42
N HIS A 13 10.20 -14.00 -16.54
CA HIS A 13 9.91 -14.52 -15.23
C HIS A 13 8.87 -15.64 -15.36
N HIS A 14 9.38 -16.87 -15.39
CA HIS A 14 8.61 -18.09 -15.61
C HIS A 14 8.06 -18.60 -14.28
N LEU A 15 6.73 -18.63 -14.14
CA LEU A 15 6.03 -19.23 -13.01
C LEU A 15 5.62 -20.68 -13.33
N GLU A 16 5.61 -21.56 -12.34
CA GLU A 16 5.31 -22.98 -12.55
C GLU A 16 3.89 -23.17 -13.14
N LYS A 17 3.81 -24.00 -14.18
CA LYS A 17 2.57 -24.44 -14.83
C LYS A 17 1.76 -23.32 -15.51
N THR A 18 2.44 -22.26 -15.94
CA THR A 18 1.87 -21.12 -16.69
C THR A 18 2.22 -21.14 -18.19
N ALA A 19 2.61 -22.32 -18.72
CA ALA A 19 3.09 -22.52 -20.10
C ALA A 19 4.47 -21.92 -20.44
N GLY A 20 5.29 -21.56 -19.46
CA GLY A 20 6.58 -20.95 -19.76
C GLY A 20 7.60 -21.85 -20.46
N GLN A 21 7.49 -23.18 -20.40
CA GLN A 21 8.30 -24.05 -21.26
C GLN A 21 8.00 -23.83 -22.76
N ALA A 22 6.72 -23.64 -23.12
CA ALA A 22 6.32 -23.38 -24.50
C ALA A 22 6.77 -22.00 -24.96
N VAL A 23 6.71 -20.99 -24.08
CA VAL A 23 7.19 -19.63 -24.35
C VAL A 23 8.72 -19.60 -24.48
N ASN A 24 9.46 -20.28 -23.60
CA ASN A 24 10.92 -20.39 -23.68
C ASN A 24 11.37 -21.04 -25.00
N ASP A 25 10.77 -22.17 -25.36
CA ASP A 25 11.06 -22.86 -26.63
C ASP A 25 10.69 -21.98 -27.84
N TRP A 26 9.57 -21.26 -27.78
CA TRP A 26 9.20 -20.30 -28.82
C TRP A 26 10.25 -19.19 -28.96
N MET A 27 10.71 -18.59 -27.86
CA MET A 27 11.74 -17.54 -27.90
C MET A 27 13.06 -18.09 -28.46
N GLY A 28 13.47 -19.30 -28.07
CA GLY A 28 14.70 -19.92 -28.58
C GLY A 28 14.64 -20.20 -30.08
N ARG A 29 13.50 -20.68 -30.59
CA ARG A 29 13.29 -20.91 -32.03
C ARG A 29 13.16 -19.61 -32.83
N THR A 30 12.64 -18.56 -32.23
CA THR A 30 12.37 -17.27 -32.88
C THR A 30 13.60 -16.36 -32.89
N LEU A 31 14.35 -16.31 -31.79
CA LEU A 31 15.52 -15.44 -31.62
C LEU A 31 16.86 -16.12 -31.94
N GLY A 32 16.84 -17.44 -32.17
CA GLY A 32 18.02 -18.24 -32.45
C GLY A 32 18.62 -18.91 -31.21
N VAL A 33 19.31 -20.03 -31.46
CA VAL A 33 20.00 -20.82 -30.43
C VAL A 33 21.10 -19.97 -29.78
N GLY A 34 21.13 -19.92 -28.45
CA GLY A 34 22.09 -19.13 -27.68
C GLY A 34 21.62 -17.72 -27.30
N THR A 35 20.44 -17.28 -27.77
CA THR A 35 19.86 -15.98 -27.37
C THR A 35 19.09 -16.06 -26.05
N VAL A 36 18.54 -17.23 -25.74
CA VAL A 36 17.71 -17.49 -24.56
C VAL A 36 18.40 -18.55 -23.70
N THR A 37 18.45 -18.33 -22.39
CA THR A 37 18.90 -19.37 -21.47
C THR A 37 17.99 -20.61 -21.58
N PRO A 38 18.50 -21.82 -21.30
CA PRO A 38 17.62 -22.91 -20.87
C PRO A 38 16.79 -22.45 -19.65
N ASN A 39 15.71 -23.15 -19.33
CA ASN A 39 14.91 -22.79 -18.14
C ASN A 39 15.75 -22.99 -16.87
N LEU A 40 16.06 -21.87 -16.21
CA LEU A 40 16.86 -21.84 -14.99
C LEU A 40 15.98 -21.77 -13.74
N ILE A 41 16.59 -21.98 -12.59
CA ILE A 41 16.00 -21.75 -11.27
C ILE A 41 17.05 -21.00 -10.45
N GLY A 42 16.70 -19.89 -9.81
CA GLY A 42 17.66 -19.17 -8.98
C GLY A 42 17.21 -17.80 -8.49
N ALA A 43 18.05 -17.19 -7.66
CA ALA A 43 17.85 -15.82 -7.17
C ALA A 43 18.07 -14.79 -8.29
N HIS A 44 17.26 -13.73 -8.30
CA HIS A 44 17.25 -12.71 -9.36
C HIS A 44 18.63 -12.12 -9.67
N ARG A 45 19.35 -11.65 -8.64
CA ARG A 45 20.69 -11.04 -8.79
C ARG A 45 21.74 -12.03 -9.27
N ASP A 46 21.70 -13.27 -8.78
CA ASP A 46 22.63 -14.34 -9.16
C ASP A 46 22.45 -14.73 -10.63
N LEU A 47 21.20 -14.84 -11.07
CA LEU A 47 20.89 -15.14 -12.48
C LEU A 47 21.40 -14.04 -13.40
N ILE A 48 21.18 -12.76 -13.06
CA ILE A 48 21.71 -11.63 -13.82
C ILE A 48 23.24 -11.65 -13.84
N GLN A 49 23.88 -11.87 -12.70
CA GLN A 49 25.33 -11.89 -12.58
C GLN A 49 25.96 -13.01 -13.43
N ARG A 50 25.36 -14.20 -13.41
CA ARG A 50 25.90 -15.38 -14.09
C ARG A 50 25.59 -15.41 -15.59
N TYR A 51 24.42 -14.92 -16.01
CA TYR A 51 23.92 -15.13 -17.38
C TYR A 51 23.70 -13.84 -18.16
N GLY A 52 23.55 -12.69 -17.51
CA GLY A 52 23.20 -11.42 -18.14
C GLY A 52 24.25 -10.80 -19.08
N GLY A 53 25.47 -11.34 -19.09
CA GLY A 53 26.51 -11.00 -20.09
C GLY A 53 26.58 -11.99 -21.26
N HIS A 54 25.93 -13.16 -21.13
CA HIS A 54 26.01 -14.26 -22.10
C HIS A 54 24.72 -14.41 -22.91
N TYR A 55 23.57 -14.09 -22.32
CA TYR A 55 22.26 -14.25 -22.94
C TYR A 55 21.47 -12.94 -22.90
N PRO A 56 20.97 -12.46 -24.06
CA PRO A 56 20.02 -11.35 -24.10
C PRO A 56 18.71 -11.64 -23.37
N VAL A 57 18.29 -12.90 -23.33
CA VAL A 57 17.07 -13.34 -22.66
C VAL A 57 17.38 -14.35 -21.55
N ILE A 58 17.01 -14.01 -20.33
CA ILE A 58 17.04 -14.93 -19.19
C ILE A 58 15.63 -15.45 -18.94
N SER A 59 15.47 -16.76 -18.97
CA SER A 59 14.21 -17.46 -18.69
C SER A 59 14.38 -18.34 -17.47
N ALA A 60 13.65 -18.04 -16.40
CA ALA A 60 13.88 -18.71 -15.12
C ALA A 60 12.67 -18.70 -14.20
N HIS A 61 12.62 -19.70 -13.32
CA HIS A 61 11.90 -19.62 -12.05
C HIS A 61 12.74 -18.77 -11.09
N ILE A 62 12.26 -17.56 -10.80
CA ILE A 62 13.06 -16.54 -10.10
C ILE A 62 12.59 -16.42 -8.65
N TRP A 63 13.54 -16.35 -7.73
CA TRP A 63 13.32 -15.92 -6.36
C TRP A 63 13.83 -14.49 -6.17
N PHE A 64 13.03 -13.66 -5.51
CA PHE A 64 13.39 -12.28 -5.17
C PHE A 64 13.56 -12.11 -3.65
N ASP A 65 14.31 -11.08 -3.30
CA ASP A 65 14.79 -10.79 -1.94
C ASP A 65 14.56 -9.32 -1.55
N GLY A 66 13.59 -8.66 -2.16
CA GLY A 66 13.23 -7.26 -1.94
C GLY A 66 14.30 -6.27 -2.42
N THR A 67 15.08 -6.62 -3.45
CA THR A 67 16.06 -5.72 -4.08
C THR A 67 15.51 -4.98 -5.31
N GLY A 68 14.22 -5.12 -5.58
CA GLY A 68 13.54 -4.53 -6.73
C GLY A 68 13.86 -5.20 -8.06
N LEU A 69 13.17 -4.76 -9.11
CA LEU A 69 13.51 -5.11 -10.48
C LEU A 69 14.81 -4.38 -10.90
N ASP A 70 15.63 -5.02 -11.73
CA ASP A 70 16.80 -4.38 -12.33
C ASP A 70 16.37 -3.57 -13.57
N PRO A 71 16.50 -2.23 -13.57
CA PRO A 71 15.94 -1.36 -14.61
C PRO A 71 16.61 -1.52 -15.98
N ARG A 72 17.69 -2.32 -16.09
CA ARG A 72 18.35 -2.61 -17.37
C ARG A 72 17.67 -3.71 -18.16
N TYR A 73 16.68 -4.40 -17.57
CA TYR A 73 15.96 -5.50 -18.20
C TYR A 73 14.49 -5.14 -18.35
N GLN A 74 13.89 -5.61 -19.44
CA GLN A 74 12.44 -5.70 -19.56
C GLN A 74 11.94 -6.96 -18.87
N TYR A 75 10.80 -6.89 -18.19
CA TYR A 75 10.20 -7.99 -17.44
C TYR A 75 8.90 -8.43 -18.08
N VAL A 76 8.82 -9.72 -18.39
CA VAL A 76 7.60 -10.31 -18.93
C VAL A 76 7.24 -11.59 -18.17
N THR A 77 5.95 -11.86 -18.05
CA THR A 77 5.44 -13.08 -17.41
C THR A 77 4.11 -13.53 -18.00
N VAL A 78 3.72 -14.76 -17.71
CA VAL A 78 2.40 -15.32 -18.07
C VAL A 78 1.74 -15.84 -16.80
N LEU A 79 0.50 -15.42 -16.57
CA LEU A 79 -0.33 -15.91 -15.48
C LEU A 79 -1.30 -16.96 -15.99
N ARG A 80 -1.67 -17.89 -15.12
CA ARG A 80 -2.75 -18.87 -15.35
C ARG A 80 -3.78 -18.72 -14.25
N ASP A 81 -5.04 -19.02 -14.53
CA ASP A 81 -6.07 -19.14 -13.49
C ASP A 81 -5.50 -19.92 -12.28
N PRO A 82 -5.56 -19.35 -11.06
CA PRO A 82 -4.88 -19.92 -9.89
C PRO A 82 -5.33 -21.34 -9.54
N VAL A 83 -6.62 -21.64 -9.69
CA VAL A 83 -7.18 -22.98 -9.43
C VAL A 83 -6.66 -23.96 -10.48
N ASP A 84 -6.68 -23.59 -11.76
CA ASP A 84 -6.17 -24.44 -12.84
C ASP A 84 -4.67 -24.66 -12.79
N ARG A 85 -3.92 -23.66 -12.32
CA ARG A 85 -2.49 -23.74 -12.05
C ARG A 85 -2.23 -24.69 -10.89
N PHE A 86 -2.97 -24.57 -9.79
CA PHE A 86 -2.84 -25.47 -8.62
C PHE A 86 -3.11 -26.92 -9.01
N ILE A 87 -4.22 -27.20 -9.71
CA ILE A 87 -4.54 -28.54 -10.21
C ILE A 87 -3.40 -29.04 -11.11
N SER A 88 -2.92 -28.21 -12.03
CA SER A 88 -1.82 -28.59 -12.91
C SER A 88 -0.52 -28.90 -12.17
N TRP A 89 -0.25 -28.21 -11.07
CA TRP A 89 0.93 -28.40 -10.24
C TRP A 89 0.82 -29.69 -9.42
N LEU A 90 -0.33 -29.92 -8.80
CA LEU A 90 -0.64 -31.09 -8.00
C LEU A 90 -0.46 -32.40 -8.79
N TYR A 91 -1.09 -32.50 -9.96
CA TYR A 91 -0.99 -33.71 -10.79
C TYR A 91 0.39 -33.87 -11.42
N PHE A 92 1.10 -32.77 -11.71
CA PHE A 92 2.49 -32.84 -12.17
C PHE A 92 3.41 -33.43 -11.10
N ILE A 93 3.25 -33.02 -9.83
CA ILE A 93 4.01 -33.60 -8.72
C ILE A 93 3.69 -35.10 -8.55
N ASP A 94 2.41 -35.47 -8.59
CA ASP A 94 2.02 -36.87 -8.41
C ASP A 94 2.51 -37.77 -9.56
N LYS A 95 2.36 -37.33 -10.82
CA LYS A 95 2.60 -38.18 -12.00
C LYS A 95 4.00 -38.06 -12.58
N ASP A 96 4.56 -36.86 -12.64
CA ASP A 96 5.75 -36.57 -13.47
C ASP A 96 7.02 -36.32 -12.65
N VAL A 97 6.90 -35.88 -11.38
CA VAL A 97 8.08 -35.68 -10.52
C VAL A 97 8.60 -37.04 -10.03
N GLU A 98 9.85 -37.37 -10.35
CA GLU A 98 10.51 -38.59 -9.85
C GLU A 98 10.62 -38.59 -8.33
N LEU A 99 10.51 -39.76 -7.70
CA LEU A 99 10.64 -39.86 -6.24
C LEU A 99 12.12 -39.99 -5.86
N THR A 100 12.73 -38.86 -5.50
CA THR A 100 14.10 -38.75 -4.97
C THR A 100 14.07 -38.31 -3.51
N GLU A 101 15.24 -38.24 -2.85
CA GLU A 101 15.33 -37.74 -1.47
C GLU A 101 14.83 -36.29 -1.37
N ASP A 102 15.25 -35.42 -2.30
CA ASP A 102 14.89 -34.00 -2.33
C ASP A 102 13.42 -33.72 -2.66
N THR A 103 12.78 -34.62 -3.42
CA THR A 103 11.39 -34.44 -3.90
C THR A 103 10.38 -35.24 -3.09
N ARG A 104 10.84 -36.10 -2.17
CA ARG A 104 10.00 -37.01 -1.38
C ARG A 104 8.91 -36.27 -0.63
N GLU A 105 9.26 -35.24 0.13
CA GLU A 105 8.29 -34.50 0.94
C GLU A 105 7.25 -33.79 0.08
N LEU A 106 7.69 -33.15 -1.01
CA LEU A 106 6.79 -32.49 -1.96
C LEU A 106 5.78 -33.48 -2.54
N LYS A 107 6.24 -34.66 -2.96
CA LYS A 107 5.41 -35.71 -3.56
C LYS A 107 4.46 -36.35 -2.55
N VAL A 108 4.93 -36.63 -1.34
CA VAL A 108 4.09 -37.15 -0.24
C VAL A 108 2.98 -36.15 0.11
N GLY A 109 3.30 -34.86 0.20
CA GLY A 109 2.31 -33.81 0.52
C GLY A 109 1.23 -33.67 -0.55
N ALA A 110 1.62 -33.75 -1.84
CA ALA A 110 0.69 -33.77 -2.96
C ALA A 110 -0.22 -35.01 -2.95
N GLN A 111 0.35 -36.19 -2.71
CA GLN A 111 -0.41 -37.44 -2.64
C GLN A 111 -1.38 -37.48 -1.47
N LEU A 112 -0.98 -36.94 -0.31
CA LEU A 112 -1.86 -36.81 0.85
C LEU A 112 -3.02 -35.85 0.55
N PHE A 113 -2.75 -34.73 -0.11
CA PHE A 113 -3.77 -33.77 -0.53
C PHE A 113 -4.77 -34.39 -1.51
N LEU A 114 -4.29 -35.18 -2.47
CA LEU A 114 -5.15 -35.92 -3.42
C LEU A 114 -6.03 -36.95 -2.73
N ARG A 115 -5.46 -37.77 -1.83
CA ARG A 115 -6.19 -38.87 -1.17
C ARG A 115 -7.21 -38.38 -0.13
N SER A 116 -6.91 -37.27 0.53
CA SER A 116 -7.77 -36.65 1.55
C SER A 116 -8.79 -35.66 0.97
N GLU A 117 -8.84 -35.51 -0.36
CA GLU A 117 -9.66 -34.50 -1.04
C GLU A 117 -9.43 -33.07 -0.53
N GLY A 118 -8.17 -32.74 -0.23
CA GLY A 118 -7.74 -31.41 0.18
C GLY A 118 -7.77 -31.11 1.68
N GLU A 119 -8.08 -32.10 2.53
CA GLU A 119 -8.09 -31.91 3.99
C GLU A 119 -6.68 -31.96 4.61
N GLU A 120 -5.82 -32.81 4.08
CA GLU A 120 -4.50 -33.09 4.66
C GLU A 120 -3.38 -32.86 3.65
N THR A 121 -2.28 -32.27 4.13
CA THR A 121 -1.03 -32.16 3.36
C THR A 121 0.12 -31.81 4.31
N ASN A 122 1.31 -31.53 3.76
CA ASN A 122 2.47 -31.10 4.52
C ASN A 122 2.93 -29.68 4.14
N GLN A 123 3.81 -29.12 4.95
CA GLN A 123 4.31 -27.76 4.75
C GLN A 123 5.08 -27.60 3.42
N THR A 124 5.83 -28.62 3.02
CA THR A 124 6.65 -28.58 1.80
C THR A 124 5.79 -28.42 0.55
N PHE A 125 4.71 -29.20 0.42
CA PHE A 125 3.73 -29.01 -0.65
C PHE A 125 3.01 -27.66 -0.54
N MET A 126 2.56 -27.28 0.65
CA MET A 126 1.85 -26.02 0.89
C MET A 126 2.66 -24.79 0.47
N ARG A 127 3.96 -24.73 0.79
CA ARG A 127 4.84 -23.63 0.40
C ARG A 127 4.97 -23.48 -1.12
N SER A 128 4.89 -24.59 -1.86
CA SER A 128 4.97 -24.58 -3.33
C SER A 128 3.62 -24.23 -4.01
N ALA A 129 2.51 -24.49 -3.32
CA ALA A 129 1.18 -24.49 -3.94
C ALA A 129 0.31 -23.30 -3.54
N SER A 130 0.49 -22.75 -2.33
CA SER A 130 -0.34 -21.69 -1.74
C SER A 130 0.08 -20.29 -2.18
N ASN A 131 -0.85 -19.55 -2.78
CA ASN A 131 -0.70 -18.17 -3.26
C ASN A 131 0.68 -17.83 -3.90
N PRO A 132 1.22 -18.64 -4.84
CA PRO A 132 2.55 -18.40 -5.40
C PRO A 132 2.68 -17.07 -6.14
N TYR A 133 1.61 -16.50 -6.73
CA TYR A 133 1.72 -15.22 -7.42
C TYR A 133 1.95 -14.08 -6.43
N VAL A 134 1.05 -13.91 -5.45
CA VAL A 134 1.16 -12.85 -4.45
C VAL A 134 2.48 -12.97 -3.69
N ASN A 135 2.86 -14.18 -3.27
CA ASN A 135 4.12 -14.38 -2.56
C ASN A 135 5.33 -14.03 -3.44
N ASN A 136 5.39 -14.50 -4.68
CA ASN A 136 6.54 -14.24 -5.55
C ASN A 136 6.64 -12.75 -5.94
N PHE A 137 5.56 -12.13 -6.44
CA PHE A 137 5.63 -10.73 -6.90
C PHE A 137 5.83 -9.74 -5.74
N SER A 138 5.26 -9.99 -4.56
CA SER A 138 5.53 -9.16 -3.39
C SER A 138 7.01 -9.19 -2.99
N SER A 139 7.68 -10.34 -3.12
CA SER A 139 9.09 -10.52 -2.75
C SER A 139 10.06 -9.72 -3.63
N VAL A 140 9.60 -9.14 -4.73
CA VAL A 140 10.40 -8.21 -5.55
C VAL A 140 10.78 -6.97 -4.75
N VAL A 141 9.87 -6.42 -3.94
CA VAL A 141 10.10 -5.17 -3.18
C VAL A 141 10.09 -5.39 -1.67
N MET A 142 9.70 -6.57 -1.20
CA MET A 142 9.57 -6.89 0.22
C MET A 142 10.67 -7.84 0.70
N ARG A 143 11.27 -7.52 1.85
CA ARG A 143 12.28 -8.36 2.53
C ARG A 143 11.80 -9.03 3.80
N CYS A 144 10.64 -8.62 4.29
CA CYS A 144 10.08 -9.05 5.56
C CYS A 144 8.74 -9.75 5.38
N ASN A 145 8.35 -10.50 6.39
CA ASN A 145 7.03 -11.11 6.43
C ASN A 145 5.99 -10.01 6.63
N ALA A 146 5.02 -9.94 5.73
CA ALA A 146 4.06 -8.85 5.64
C ALA A 146 2.63 -9.37 5.57
N SER A 147 1.67 -8.51 5.89
CA SER A 147 0.25 -8.87 5.78
C SER A 147 -0.10 -9.20 4.33
N TRP A 148 -1.14 -10.00 4.13
CA TRP A 148 -1.56 -10.36 2.78
C TRP A 148 -1.98 -9.13 1.96
N GLN A 149 -2.56 -8.09 2.59
CA GLN A 149 -2.91 -6.83 1.94
C GLN A 149 -1.67 -6.07 1.47
N GLN A 150 -0.62 -6.02 2.29
CA GLN A 150 0.65 -5.40 1.90
C GLN A 150 1.31 -6.18 0.75
N LYS A 151 1.29 -7.52 0.83
CA LYS A 151 1.78 -8.38 -0.26
C LYS A 151 0.96 -8.22 -1.54
N MET A 152 -0.36 -8.05 -1.43
CA MET A 152 -1.27 -7.79 -2.54
C MET A 152 -0.95 -6.45 -3.22
N VAL A 153 -0.84 -5.36 -2.45
CA VAL A 153 -0.48 -4.03 -2.97
C VAL A 153 0.91 -4.05 -3.63
N ALA A 154 1.88 -4.69 -2.99
CA ALA A 154 3.22 -4.86 -3.54
C ALA A 154 3.21 -5.67 -4.84
N ALA A 155 2.50 -6.81 -4.86
CA ALA A 155 2.38 -7.66 -6.05
C ALA A 155 1.69 -6.92 -7.21
N LEU A 156 0.63 -6.16 -6.94
CA LEU A 156 -0.06 -5.32 -7.94
C LEU A 156 0.85 -4.23 -8.48
N SER A 157 1.59 -3.53 -7.61
CA SER A 157 2.55 -2.50 -8.02
C SER A 157 3.61 -3.09 -8.95
N VAL A 158 4.20 -4.22 -8.57
CA VAL A 158 5.24 -4.89 -9.34
C VAL A 158 4.71 -5.37 -10.69
N LEU A 159 3.53 -5.99 -10.74
CA LEU A 159 2.93 -6.44 -12.00
C LEU A 159 2.54 -5.26 -12.92
N THR A 160 2.26 -4.08 -12.37
CA THR A 160 2.03 -2.85 -13.15
C THR A 160 3.34 -2.32 -13.76
N ASP A 161 4.48 -2.60 -13.14
CA ASP A 161 5.80 -2.21 -13.63
C ASP A 161 6.40 -3.22 -14.64
N TYR A 162 5.77 -4.39 -14.85
CA TYR A 162 6.19 -5.36 -15.88
C TYR A 162 5.84 -4.83 -17.29
N ASP A 163 6.77 -4.98 -18.23
CA ASP A 163 6.58 -4.57 -19.62
C ASP A 163 5.46 -5.36 -20.32
N LEU A 164 5.26 -6.62 -19.93
CA LEU A 164 4.20 -7.46 -20.49
C LEU A 164 3.75 -8.56 -19.51
N VAL A 165 2.45 -8.57 -19.20
CA VAL A 165 1.80 -9.64 -18.43
C VAL A 165 0.74 -10.31 -19.29
N GLY A 166 0.94 -11.59 -19.61
CA GLY A 166 0.02 -12.39 -20.41
C GLY A 166 -0.84 -13.35 -19.58
N PHE A 167 -1.81 -13.97 -20.25
CA PHE A 167 -2.63 -15.02 -19.66
C PHE A 167 -2.52 -16.31 -20.46
N GLN A 168 -2.39 -17.45 -19.78
CA GLN A 168 -2.29 -18.76 -20.43
C GLN A 168 -3.54 -19.09 -21.25
N ALA A 169 -4.72 -18.62 -20.82
CA ALA A 169 -5.97 -18.78 -21.55
C ALA A 169 -5.96 -18.07 -22.92
N ASP A 170 -5.15 -17.02 -23.07
CA ASP A 170 -4.96 -16.27 -24.32
C ASP A 170 -3.46 -16.19 -24.69
N LEU A 171 -2.80 -17.34 -24.62
CA LEU A 171 -1.37 -17.45 -24.94
C LEU A 171 -1.03 -16.99 -26.37
N PRO A 172 -1.87 -17.20 -27.41
CA PRO A 172 -1.61 -16.64 -28.73
C PRO A 172 -1.51 -15.12 -28.74
N GLN A 173 -2.39 -14.40 -28.04
CA GLN A 173 -2.32 -12.95 -27.94
C GLN A 173 -1.04 -12.49 -27.22
N PHE A 174 -0.67 -13.17 -26.13
CA PHE A 174 0.60 -12.88 -25.44
C PHE A 174 1.81 -13.04 -26.37
N ILE A 175 1.85 -14.08 -27.20
CA ILE A 175 2.95 -14.29 -28.15
C ILE A 175 3.01 -13.19 -29.20
N GLU A 176 1.87 -12.71 -29.69
CA GLU A 176 1.83 -11.57 -30.61
C GLU A 176 2.37 -10.30 -29.97
N GLN A 177 1.97 -10.01 -28.72
CA GLN A 177 2.47 -8.86 -27.96
C GLN A 177 3.97 -8.98 -27.64
N LEU A 178 4.44 -10.17 -27.28
CA LEU A 178 5.84 -10.44 -27.02
C LEU A 178 6.68 -10.31 -28.30
N ALA A 179 6.19 -10.79 -29.45
CA ALA A 179 6.86 -10.59 -30.73
C ALA A 179 6.99 -9.10 -31.09
N LYS A 180 5.96 -8.29 -30.81
CA LYS A 180 6.01 -6.83 -30.96
C LYS A 180 7.04 -6.20 -30.03
N LEU A 181 7.08 -6.60 -28.76
CA LEU A 181 8.05 -6.14 -27.76
C LEU A 181 9.49 -6.46 -28.18
N LEU A 182 9.71 -7.65 -28.73
CA LEU A 182 11.01 -8.12 -29.22
C LEU A 182 11.37 -7.59 -30.62
N HIS A 183 10.49 -6.82 -31.25
CA HIS A 183 10.62 -6.32 -32.63
C HIS A 183 10.85 -7.43 -33.67
N VAL A 184 10.21 -8.59 -33.48
CA VAL A 184 10.31 -9.73 -34.40
C VAL A 184 9.16 -9.70 -35.40
N ILE A 185 9.50 -9.52 -36.67
CA ILE A 185 8.51 -9.42 -37.77
C ILE A 185 8.04 -10.80 -38.25
N ASN A 186 8.91 -11.82 -38.18
CA ASN A 186 8.60 -13.19 -38.56
C ASN A 186 8.88 -14.13 -37.38
N TYR A 187 7.83 -14.63 -36.74
CA TYR A 187 7.94 -15.58 -35.64
C TYR A 187 7.20 -16.88 -35.94
N VAL A 188 7.65 -17.96 -35.31
CA VAL A 188 7.06 -19.29 -35.50
C VAL A 188 5.76 -19.39 -34.71
N SER A 189 4.77 -20.13 -35.21
CA SER A 189 3.59 -20.43 -34.42
C SER A 189 3.97 -21.18 -33.13
N LEU A 190 3.25 -20.88 -32.04
CA LEU A 190 3.45 -21.61 -30.79
C LEU A 190 3.13 -23.09 -31.02
N ARG A 191 4.01 -23.97 -30.54
CA ARG A 191 3.73 -25.41 -30.50
C ARG A 191 3.27 -25.77 -29.09
N PRO A 192 2.29 -26.66 -28.92
CA PRO A 192 2.01 -27.24 -27.62
C PRO A 192 3.26 -27.97 -27.13
N VAL A 193 3.74 -27.61 -25.94
CA VAL A 193 4.85 -28.32 -25.25
C VAL A 193 4.32 -28.77 -23.89
N ASN A 194 4.54 -30.04 -23.54
CA ASN A 194 4.18 -30.63 -22.26
C ASN A 194 2.68 -30.52 -21.91
N VAL A 195 1.80 -30.95 -22.82
CA VAL A 195 0.40 -31.23 -22.48
C VAL A 195 0.39 -32.47 -21.57
N THR A 196 0.23 -32.27 -20.25
CA THR A 196 0.11 -33.38 -19.28
C THR A 196 -1.02 -34.31 -19.73
N SER A 197 -0.64 -35.52 -20.12
CA SER A 197 -1.45 -36.48 -20.89
C SER A 197 -2.56 -37.19 -20.09
N SER A 198 -2.63 -36.97 -18.77
CA SER A 198 -3.52 -37.68 -17.85
C SER A 198 -4.21 -36.77 -16.82
N ARG A 199 -4.40 -35.48 -17.16
CA ARG A 199 -5.07 -34.51 -16.28
C ARG A 199 -6.61 -34.67 -16.37
N PRO A 200 -7.34 -34.85 -15.26
CA PRO A 200 -8.78 -34.65 -15.26
C PRO A 200 -9.11 -33.17 -15.53
N GLN A 201 -10.14 -32.92 -16.35
CA GLN A 201 -10.70 -31.57 -16.48
C GLN A 201 -11.31 -31.14 -15.13
N ARG A 202 -11.57 -29.84 -14.94
CA ARG A 202 -12.15 -29.29 -13.68
C ARG A 202 -13.34 -30.12 -13.18
N ASP A 203 -14.14 -30.63 -14.11
CA ASP A 203 -15.34 -31.43 -13.87
C ASP A 203 -15.07 -32.82 -13.26
N GLY A 204 -13.80 -33.24 -13.20
CA GLY A 204 -13.36 -34.50 -12.57
C GLY A 204 -12.84 -34.34 -11.13
N ILE A 205 -12.94 -33.15 -10.55
CA ILE A 205 -12.50 -32.85 -9.17
C ILE A 205 -13.73 -32.65 -8.29
N SER A 206 -13.74 -33.23 -7.08
CA SER A 206 -14.85 -33.07 -6.15
C SER A 206 -14.98 -31.62 -5.67
N GLU A 207 -16.22 -31.17 -5.41
CA GLU A 207 -16.49 -29.82 -4.90
C GLU A 207 -15.75 -29.52 -3.59
N LYS A 208 -15.60 -30.55 -2.74
CA LYS A 208 -14.82 -30.47 -1.51
C LYS A 208 -13.36 -30.09 -1.78
N MET A 209 -12.73 -30.79 -2.73
CA MET A 209 -11.34 -30.52 -3.11
C MET A 209 -11.20 -29.17 -3.82
N LEU A 210 -12.17 -28.78 -4.67
CA LEU A 210 -12.20 -27.46 -5.29
C LEU A 210 -12.30 -26.33 -4.26
N HIS A 211 -13.13 -26.49 -3.22
CA HIS A 211 -13.23 -25.53 -2.12
C HIS A 211 -11.90 -25.38 -1.38
N ALA A 212 -11.23 -26.50 -1.05
CA ALA A 212 -9.91 -26.49 -0.43
C ALA A 212 -8.87 -25.76 -1.30
N ILE A 213 -8.84 -26.03 -2.61
CA ILE A 213 -7.93 -25.36 -3.55
C ILE A 213 -8.20 -23.85 -3.61
N ARG A 214 -9.47 -23.43 -3.67
CA ARG A 214 -9.83 -22.00 -3.69
C ARG A 214 -9.34 -21.27 -2.44
N LYS A 215 -9.49 -21.88 -1.26
CA LYS A 215 -8.99 -21.33 -0.01
C LYS A 215 -7.47 -21.14 0.00
N LEU A 216 -6.73 -22.08 -0.60
CA LEU A 216 -5.26 -21.99 -0.70
C LEU A 216 -4.77 -21.02 -1.77
N THR A 217 -5.65 -20.55 -2.65
CA THR A 217 -5.33 -19.67 -3.77
C THR A 217 -6.14 -18.37 -3.74
N GLU A 218 -6.74 -18.04 -2.60
CA GLU A 218 -7.68 -16.92 -2.46
C GLU A 218 -7.06 -15.57 -2.81
N TRP A 219 -5.81 -15.32 -2.40
CA TRP A 219 -5.11 -14.07 -2.71
C TRP A 219 -4.69 -14.05 -4.18
N ASP A 220 -4.23 -15.17 -4.72
CA ASP A 220 -3.91 -15.26 -6.14
C ASP A 220 -5.15 -15.08 -7.02
N LEU A 221 -6.33 -15.54 -6.59
CA LEU A 221 -7.61 -15.35 -7.27
C LEU A 221 -7.99 -13.86 -7.33
N GLU A 222 -7.84 -13.15 -6.23
CA GLU A 222 -8.08 -11.71 -6.18
C GLU A 222 -7.07 -10.95 -7.07
N LEU A 223 -5.77 -11.24 -6.94
CA LEU A 223 -4.72 -10.62 -7.76
C LEU A 223 -4.95 -10.88 -9.26
N TYR A 224 -5.23 -12.13 -9.64
CA TYR A 224 -5.48 -12.52 -11.02
C TYR A 224 -6.69 -11.79 -11.59
N SER A 225 -7.77 -11.68 -10.81
CA SER A 225 -9.00 -10.97 -11.19
C SER A 225 -8.75 -9.47 -11.40
N GLU A 226 -7.92 -8.84 -10.57
CA GLU A 226 -7.59 -7.43 -10.74
C GLU A 226 -6.74 -7.15 -11.98
N ILE A 227 -5.73 -7.96 -12.23
CA ILE A 227 -4.89 -7.82 -13.43
C ILE A 227 -5.71 -8.07 -14.71
N GLN A 228 -6.64 -9.03 -14.70
CA GLN A 228 -7.59 -9.22 -15.80
C GLN A 228 -8.48 -7.99 -16.02
N ARG A 229 -9.02 -7.40 -14.94
CA ARG A 229 -9.83 -6.18 -15.04
C ARG A 229 -9.03 -4.99 -15.58
N MET A 230 -7.78 -4.83 -15.16
CA MET A 230 -6.88 -3.80 -15.69
C MET A 230 -6.60 -4.01 -17.19
N ALA A 231 -6.28 -5.24 -17.61
CA ALA A 231 -6.03 -5.57 -19.01
C ALA A 231 -7.26 -5.29 -19.91
N ASN A 232 -8.47 -5.65 -19.43
CA ASN A 232 -9.71 -5.43 -20.18
C ASN A 232 -10.09 -3.95 -20.29
N ARG A 233 -9.75 -3.09 -19.32
CA ARG A 233 -10.00 -1.64 -19.38
C ARG A 233 -9.08 -0.91 -20.37
N GLN A 234 -7.93 -1.49 -20.69
CA GLN A 234 -6.99 -0.95 -21.67
C GLN A 234 -7.33 -1.38 -23.12
N ALA A 235 -8.33 -2.26 -23.31
CA ALA A 235 -8.85 -2.60 -24.63
C ALA A 235 -9.74 -1.45 -25.18
N PRO A 236 -9.64 -1.08 -26.47
CA PRO A 236 -10.32 0.09 -27.00
C PRO A 236 -11.84 -0.11 -27.06
N THR A 237 -12.58 0.75 -26.35
CA THR A 237 -14.04 0.86 -26.49
C THR A 237 -14.38 1.98 -27.49
N ILE A 238 -15.15 1.64 -28.53
CA ILE A 238 -15.59 2.56 -29.58
C ILE A 238 -16.75 3.44 -29.08
N GLY A 239 -16.57 4.77 -29.18
CA GLY A 239 -17.62 5.78 -29.43
C GLY A 239 -18.48 6.28 -28.26
N VAL A 240 -18.41 7.59 -27.97
CA VAL A 240 -19.48 8.61 -28.16
C VAL A 240 -18.97 9.98 -27.64
N SER A 241 -19.19 11.04 -28.43
CA SER A 241 -18.81 12.43 -28.20
C SER A 241 -19.82 13.23 -27.37
N CYS A 242 -19.38 14.26 -26.63
CA CYS A 242 -20.23 15.41 -26.33
C CYS A 242 -19.44 16.73 -26.23
N ASN A 243 -20.00 17.80 -26.80
CA ASN A 243 -19.44 19.14 -27.00
C ASN A 243 -20.07 20.15 -26.02
N ILE A 244 -19.27 21.00 -25.35
CA ILE A 244 -19.70 22.31 -24.84
C ILE A 244 -18.54 23.33 -24.96
N GLN A 245 -18.82 24.53 -25.49
CA GLN A 245 -17.89 25.67 -25.65
C GLN A 245 -18.02 26.74 -24.54
N PRO A 246 -16.99 27.61 -24.33
CA PRO A 246 -16.80 28.40 -23.10
C PRO A 246 -17.16 29.89 -23.23
N PHE A 247 -17.27 30.59 -22.09
CA PHE A 247 -17.33 32.06 -22.01
C PHE A 247 -16.19 32.59 -21.12
N ASN A 248 -15.44 33.57 -21.64
CA ASN A 248 -14.29 34.23 -21.01
C ASN A 248 -14.67 35.59 -20.42
N ARG A 249 -14.00 36.00 -19.32
CA ARG A 249 -13.58 37.39 -19.08
C ARG A 249 -12.25 37.44 -18.33
N GLU A 250 -11.47 38.45 -18.70
CA GLU A 250 -10.01 38.54 -18.62
C GLU A 250 -9.49 39.06 -17.26
N PHE A 251 -8.44 38.41 -16.76
CA PHE A 251 -7.43 38.99 -15.87
C PHE A 251 -6.06 38.68 -16.46
N GLY A 252 -5.22 39.71 -16.57
CA GLY A 252 -3.75 39.68 -16.59
C GLY A 252 -3.09 38.60 -17.44
N ASP A 253 -2.64 39.00 -18.63
CA ASP A 253 -2.00 38.21 -19.66
C ASP A 253 -0.64 37.62 -19.20
N TRP A 254 -0.71 36.55 -18.40
CA TRP A 254 0.39 35.65 -18.04
C TRP A 254 0.03 34.21 -18.38
N GLY A 255 -0.40 33.97 -19.62
CA GLY A 255 -0.45 32.65 -20.26
C GLY A 255 -0.93 31.50 -19.37
N PHE A 256 -1.98 31.70 -18.58
CA PHE A 256 -2.51 30.67 -17.69
C PHE A 256 -3.37 29.69 -18.50
N LYS A 257 -2.86 28.47 -18.73
CA LYS A 257 -3.73 27.31 -18.95
C LYS A 257 -3.96 26.64 -17.61
N ALA A 258 -4.99 27.06 -16.88
CA ALA A 258 -5.47 26.31 -15.73
C ALA A 258 -5.86 24.91 -16.20
N ARG A 259 -5.20 23.87 -15.67
CA ARG A 259 -5.75 22.51 -15.78
C ARG A 259 -6.97 22.46 -14.86
N LYS A 260 -8.16 22.39 -15.46
CA LYS A 260 -9.36 21.95 -14.74
C LYS A 260 -9.03 20.57 -14.15
N SER A 261 -9.24 20.44 -12.85
CA SER A 261 -9.03 19.27 -11.99
C SER A 261 -7.59 18.75 -11.85
N SER A 262 -6.97 19.05 -10.71
CA SER A 262 -5.99 18.15 -10.11
C SER A 262 -6.70 16.84 -9.76
N ASN A 263 -6.21 15.71 -10.29
CA ASN A 263 -6.83 14.41 -10.04
C ASN A 263 -6.73 14.08 -8.54
N VAL A 264 -7.88 13.83 -7.91
CA VAL A 264 -7.93 13.35 -6.53
C VAL A 264 -7.42 11.90 -6.52
N TYR A 265 -6.38 11.64 -5.74
CA TYR A 265 -5.80 10.30 -5.63
C TYR A 265 -6.58 9.43 -4.65
N TRP A 266 -7.10 10.02 -3.57
CA TRP A 266 -7.99 9.36 -2.63
C TRP A 266 -9.03 10.36 -2.10
N LEU A 267 -10.30 10.00 -2.16
CA LEU A 267 -11.42 10.83 -1.69
C LEU A 267 -12.22 10.02 -0.66
N GLY A 268 -12.09 10.39 0.60
CA GLY A 268 -13.00 9.99 1.68
C GLY A 268 -13.91 11.16 2.02
N SER A 269 -14.98 10.90 2.78
CA SER A 269 -15.99 11.92 3.12
C SER A 269 -15.44 13.13 3.91
N TYR A 270 -14.22 13.07 4.45
CA TYR A 270 -13.57 14.12 5.26
C TYR A 270 -12.07 14.28 4.99
N LEU A 271 -11.51 13.53 4.02
CA LEU A 271 -10.10 13.60 3.68
C LEU A 271 -9.94 13.48 2.17
N THR A 272 -9.19 14.41 1.61
CA THR A 272 -8.90 14.46 0.17
C THR A 272 -7.40 14.47 -0.04
N HIS A 273 -6.89 13.46 -0.74
CA HIS A 273 -5.46 13.26 -0.96
C HIS A 273 -5.09 13.48 -2.42
N TYR A 274 -4.01 14.22 -2.63
CA TYR A 274 -3.49 14.55 -3.96
C TYR A 274 -2.04 14.13 -4.07
N LEU A 275 -1.72 13.55 -5.23
CA LEU A 275 -0.33 13.43 -5.64
C LEU A 275 0.15 14.79 -6.15
N ALA A 276 1.39 15.12 -5.84
CA ALA A 276 1.98 16.38 -6.26
C ALA A 276 1.99 16.53 -7.78
N LYS A 277 2.22 15.45 -8.55
CA LYS A 277 2.21 15.49 -10.02
C LYS A 277 0.91 16.00 -10.64
N ASP A 278 -0.20 15.90 -9.90
CA ASP A 278 -1.53 16.31 -10.34
C ASP A 278 -1.82 17.76 -9.95
N LEU A 279 -0.96 18.37 -9.14
CA LEU A 279 -0.96 19.79 -8.85
C LEU A 279 -0.32 20.56 -9.99
N SER A 280 -0.71 21.82 -10.15
CA SER A 280 -0.11 22.67 -11.15
C SER A 280 1.27 23.14 -10.69
N THR A 281 2.21 23.30 -11.61
CA THR A 281 3.59 23.73 -11.31
C THR A 281 4.05 24.81 -12.27
N ARG A 282 4.84 25.77 -11.77
CA ARG A 282 5.54 26.78 -12.58
C ARG A 282 7.06 26.72 -12.39
N ASN A 283 7.50 26.38 -11.18
CA ASN A 283 8.91 26.33 -10.79
C ASN A 283 9.36 24.91 -10.45
N GLY A 284 8.91 23.95 -11.24
CA GLY A 284 9.30 22.57 -11.12
C GLY A 284 8.89 21.75 -12.32
N SER A 285 9.30 20.50 -12.30
CA SER A 285 8.91 19.50 -13.28
C SER A 285 8.36 18.29 -12.56
N VAL A 286 7.36 17.67 -13.16
CA VAL A 286 6.86 16.37 -12.70
C VAL A 286 8.00 15.35 -12.81
N ALA A 287 8.31 14.70 -11.70
CA ALA A 287 9.24 13.57 -11.63
C ALA A 287 8.53 12.39 -10.99
N GLY A 288 8.00 11.49 -11.81
CA GLY A 288 7.16 10.39 -11.35
C GLY A 288 5.83 10.89 -10.78
N ARG A 289 5.54 10.56 -9.52
CA ARG A 289 4.34 11.03 -8.79
C ARG A 289 4.55 12.35 -8.05
N ALA A 290 5.78 12.85 -8.10
CA ALA A 290 6.20 14.02 -7.37
C ALA A 290 6.33 15.24 -8.28
N LEU A 291 6.37 16.42 -7.67
CA LEU A 291 6.89 17.63 -8.28
C LEU A 291 8.28 17.88 -7.72
N VAL A 292 9.24 18.14 -8.61
CA VAL A 292 10.62 18.46 -8.24
C VAL A 292 10.90 19.89 -8.67
N SER A 293 11.31 20.75 -7.73
CA SER A 293 11.68 22.11 -8.10
C SER A 293 12.96 22.15 -8.91
N ASN A 294 13.02 23.12 -9.82
CA ASN A 294 14.09 23.25 -10.80
C ASN A 294 15.26 24.11 -10.28
N GLY A 295 15.20 24.59 -9.04
CA GLY A 295 16.22 25.45 -8.43
C GLY A 295 16.04 26.95 -8.71
N ALA A 296 14.97 27.37 -9.40
CA ALA A 296 14.63 28.79 -9.56
C ALA A 296 13.52 29.20 -8.57
N LYS A 297 13.60 30.41 -8.01
CA LYS A 297 12.62 30.92 -7.05
C LYS A 297 11.22 31.00 -7.64
N GLY A 298 10.26 30.42 -6.94
CA GLY A 298 8.84 30.52 -7.24
C GLY A 298 8.05 29.32 -6.76
N TYR A 299 6.78 29.23 -7.16
CA TYR A 299 5.88 28.18 -6.70
C TYR A 299 6.16 26.86 -7.41
N LEU A 300 6.68 25.88 -6.65
CA LEU A 300 6.81 24.50 -7.08
C LEU A 300 5.44 23.91 -7.37
N CYS A 301 4.47 24.11 -6.50
CA CYS A 301 3.09 23.71 -6.75
C CYS A 301 2.10 24.83 -6.46
N HIS A 302 0.95 24.74 -7.13
CA HIS A 302 -0.29 25.41 -6.77
C HIS A 302 -1.47 24.49 -7.10
N GLY A 303 -2.44 24.42 -6.19
CA GLY A 303 -3.51 23.45 -6.19
C GLY A 303 -3.39 22.44 -5.04
N PRO A 304 -4.39 21.59 -4.80
CA PRO A 304 -5.59 21.37 -5.63
C PRO A 304 -6.52 22.58 -5.63
N TYR A 305 -7.44 22.69 -6.59
CA TYR A 305 -8.48 23.75 -6.56
C TYR A 305 -9.78 23.15 -6.07
N LEU A 306 -10.09 23.38 -4.80
CA LEU A 306 -11.21 22.77 -4.10
C LEU A 306 -12.32 23.77 -3.82
N ASP A 307 -13.55 23.30 -3.96
CA ASP A 307 -14.71 23.97 -3.38
C ASP A 307 -14.95 23.30 -2.03
N LEU A 308 -14.79 24.07 -0.95
CA LEU A 308 -14.88 23.59 0.42
C LEU A 308 -15.99 24.32 1.15
N ASP A 309 -16.81 23.55 1.87
CA ASP A 309 -17.79 24.08 2.81
C ASP A 309 -17.10 24.86 3.95
N PRO A 310 -17.84 25.71 4.69
CA PRO A 310 -17.32 26.33 5.90
C PRO A 310 -16.84 25.28 6.92
N GLY A 311 -15.67 25.48 7.50
CA GLY A 311 -15.09 24.53 8.45
C GLY A 311 -13.62 24.74 8.74
N HIS A 312 -13.08 23.89 9.61
CA HIS A 312 -11.65 23.83 9.94
C HIS A 312 -11.00 22.68 9.20
N TYR A 313 -9.81 22.92 8.68
CA TYR A 313 -9.10 22.00 7.81
C TYR A 313 -7.59 22.00 8.12
N CYS A 314 -6.94 20.88 7.81
CA CYS A 314 -5.48 20.77 7.83
C CYS A 314 -4.99 20.29 6.45
N ALA A 315 -4.07 21.03 5.84
CA ALA A 315 -3.36 20.65 4.63
C ALA A 315 -1.96 20.08 4.99
N VAL A 316 -1.71 18.80 4.72
CA VAL A 316 -0.43 18.13 4.98
C VAL A 316 0.31 17.84 3.68
N ALA A 317 1.43 18.51 3.48
CA ALA A 317 2.33 18.29 2.35
C ALA A 317 3.50 17.39 2.76
N ASN A 318 3.87 16.41 1.93
CA ASN A 318 5.03 15.54 2.19
C ASN A 318 5.96 15.49 0.99
N GLY A 319 7.24 15.20 1.21
CA GLY A 319 8.22 15.18 0.14
C GLY A 319 9.61 14.71 0.55
N VAL A 320 10.60 14.98 -0.29
CA VAL A 320 12.02 14.62 -0.07
C VAL A 320 12.92 15.83 -0.35
N TRP A 321 13.97 16.02 0.43
CA TRP A 321 14.99 17.04 0.16
C TRP A 321 15.93 16.62 -0.97
N ILE A 322 16.11 17.48 -1.99
CA ILE A 322 17.01 17.19 -3.12
C ILE A 322 18.35 17.91 -2.98
N THR A 323 18.34 19.16 -2.52
CA THR A 323 19.55 19.95 -2.22
C THR A 323 19.54 20.41 -0.76
N ARG A 324 20.73 20.76 -0.24
CA ARG A 324 20.88 21.35 1.09
C ARG A 324 20.63 22.86 1.04
N GLY A 325 20.03 23.39 2.09
CA GLY A 325 20.03 24.81 2.45
C GLY A 325 18.84 25.57 1.89
N VAL A 326 18.12 26.24 2.79
CA VAL A 326 17.04 27.23 2.67
C VAL A 326 15.62 26.69 2.89
N THR A 327 14.85 27.42 3.70
CA THR A 327 13.45 27.15 4.05
C THR A 327 12.50 27.46 2.89
N CYS A 328 11.52 26.60 2.64
CA CYS A 328 10.43 26.87 1.70
C CYS A 328 9.23 27.47 2.44
N ASN A 329 8.34 28.16 1.73
CA ASN A 329 7.13 28.73 2.31
C ASN A 329 5.91 28.09 1.64
N ALA A 330 4.95 27.64 2.41
CA ALA A 330 3.70 27.10 1.93
C ALA A 330 2.52 27.96 2.36
N ASP A 331 1.52 28.08 1.50
CA ASP A 331 0.30 28.82 1.83
C ASP A 331 -0.96 28.09 1.36
N VAL A 332 -2.08 28.38 2.02
CA VAL A 332 -3.43 28.00 1.61
C VAL A 332 -4.20 29.27 1.31
N CYS A 333 -4.75 29.39 0.10
CA CYS A 333 -5.45 30.58 -0.38
C CYS A 333 -6.65 30.22 -1.25
N SER A 334 -7.53 31.15 -1.57
CA SER A 334 -8.63 30.94 -2.52
C SER A 334 -8.70 32.02 -3.58
N GLY A 335 -9.54 31.81 -4.59
CA GLY A 335 -9.72 32.74 -5.70
C GLY A 335 -8.45 32.92 -6.55
N LYS A 336 -7.63 31.87 -6.64
CA LYS A 336 -6.31 31.87 -7.33
C LYS A 336 -5.28 32.77 -6.66
N GLY A 337 -5.19 32.71 -5.33
CA GLY A 337 -4.29 33.53 -4.53
C GLY A 337 -4.78 34.94 -4.21
N ALA A 338 -6.06 35.23 -4.43
CA ALA A 338 -6.65 36.54 -4.13
C ALA A 338 -6.90 36.73 -2.63
N VAL A 339 -7.21 35.65 -1.91
CA VAL A 339 -7.51 35.65 -0.47
C VAL A 339 -6.62 34.60 0.20
N LEU A 340 -5.79 35.02 1.15
CA LEU A 340 -4.91 34.13 1.92
C LEU A 340 -5.65 33.63 3.18
N HIS A 341 -5.63 32.32 3.42
CA HIS A 341 -6.27 31.68 4.58
C HIS A 341 -5.25 31.22 5.63
N ALA A 342 -4.10 30.70 5.21
CA ALA A 342 -3.00 30.30 6.10
C ALA A 342 -1.65 30.31 5.36
N GLU A 343 -0.55 30.42 6.12
CA GLU A 343 0.82 30.37 5.61
C GLU A 343 1.73 29.72 6.66
N GLU A 344 2.67 28.88 6.20
CA GLU A 344 3.59 28.12 7.04
C GLU A 344 4.97 27.98 6.39
N THR A 345 6.01 27.74 7.20
CA THR A 345 7.39 27.61 6.72
C THR A 345 7.90 26.18 6.83
N LEU A 346 8.29 25.58 5.70
CA LEU A 346 8.99 24.30 5.64
C LEU A 346 10.47 24.50 5.95
N VAL A 347 10.91 23.99 7.09
CA VAL A 347 12.30 24.10 7.58
C VAL A 347 13.15 22.92 7.12
N ASP A 348 14.29 23.20 6.48
CA ASP A 348 15.28 22.20 6.04
C ASP A 348 16.05 21.61 7.24
N LEU A 349 16.11 20.27 7.33
CA LEU A 349 16.82 19.52 8.38
C LEU A 349 18.15 18.90 7.89
N GLY A 350 18.59 19.18 6.66
CA GLY A 350 20.00 19.13 6.24
C GLY A 350 20.52 17.88 5.54
N ALA A 351 19.69 16.85 5.28
CA ALA A 351 20.12 15.61 4.63
C ALA A 351 19.40 15.37 3.28
N LYS A 352 20.18 15.21 2.20
CA LYS A 352 19.64 14.86 0.88
C LYS A 352 19.03 13.47 0.92
N GLY A 353 17.83 13.32 0.38
CA GLY A 353 17.10 12.06 0.37
C GLY A 353 16.30 11.79 1.64
N THR A 354 16.30 12.70 2.64
CA THR A 354 15.38 12.56 3.77
C THR A 354 14.01 13.11 3.44
N GLU A 355 12.99 12.40 3.93
CA GLU A 355 11.61 12.80 3.79
C GLU A 355 11.29 14.00 4.70
N TRP A 356 10.31 14.79 4.29
CA TRP A 356 9.77 15.91 5.07
C TRP A 356 8.25 15.90 5.04
N SER A 357 7.64 16.51 6.06
CA SER A 357 6.20 16.68 6.21
C SER A 357 5.90 18.08 6.75
N LEU A 358 4.88 18.75 6.21
CA LEU A 358 4.45 20.10 6.58
C LEU A 358 2.92 20.14 6.72
N PRO A 359 2.39 20.18 7.94
CA PRO A 359 0.98 20.52 8.19
C PRO A 359 0.76 22.03 8.11
N VAL A 360 -0.39 22.43 7.57
CA VAL A 360 -0.86 23.83 7.45
C VAL A 360 -2.35 23.87 7.82
N ASP A 361 -2.66 24.42 8.99
CA ASP A 361 -4.03 24.50 9.50
C ASP A 361 -4.73 25.76 8.99
N PHE A 362 -5.99 25.65 8.57
CA PHE A 362 -6.77 26.78 8.05
C PHE A 362 -8.27 26.64 8.33
N ALA A 363 -8.98 27.76 8.36
CA ALA A 363 -10.42 27.80 8.58
C ALA A 363 -11.12 28.60 7.48
N LEU A 364 -12.36 28.22 7.18
CA LEU A 364 -13.22 28.88 6.21
C LEU A 364 -14.55 29.25 6.88
N ASP A 365 -14.89 30.53 6.90
CA ASP A 365 -16.12 31.03 7.52
C ASP A 365 -17.35 30.86 6.60
N GLU A 366 -17.12 30.72 5.30
CA GLU A 366 -18.15 30.55 4.27
C GLU A 366 -17.73 29.50 3.24
N GLU A 367 -18.70 29.02 2.45
CA GLU A 367 -18.42 28.12 1.33
C GLU A 367 -17.46 28.82 0.37
N THR A 368 -16.27 28.26 0.23
CA THR A 368 -15.16 28.90 -0.46
C THR A 368 -14.75 28.06 -1.65
N THR A 369 -14.85 28.64 -2.83
CA THR A 369 -14.47 27.99 -4.08
C THR A 369 -13.00 28.21 -4.43
N SER A 370 -12.42 27.27 -5.18
CA SER A 370 -11.03 27.36 -5.65
C SER A 370 -9.98 27.57 -4.55
N VAL A 371 -10.17 26.95 -3.38
CA VAL A 371 -9.17 26.83 -2.32
C VAL A 371 -7.98 26.03 -2.85
N GLU A 372 -6.76 26.54 -2.68
CA GLU A 372 -5.53 25.92 -3.15
C GLU A 372 -4.40 25.96 -2.14
N PHE A 373 -3.59 24.89 -2.13
CA PHE A 373 -2.30 24.86 -1.46
C PHE A 373 -1.21 25.28 -2.44
N ARG A 374 -0.20 26.03 -1.97
CA ARG A 374 0.95 26.44 -2.78
C ARG A 374 2.24 26.24 -2.00
N LEU A 375 3.30 25.84 -2.68
CA LEU A 375 4.64 25.70 -2.10
C LEU A 375 5.65 26.55 -2.88
N MET A 376 6.11 27.64 -2.27
CA MET A 376 7.17 28.52 -2.76
C MET A 376 8.54 27.98 -2.37
N VAL A 377 9.39 27.80 -3.38
CA VAL A 377 10.78 27.39 -3.22
C VAL A 377 11.68 28.59 -3.54
N PRO A 378 12.71 28.88 -2.71
CA PRO A 378 13.68 29.96 -2.96
C PRO A 378 14.67 29.62 -4.09
N ASP A 379 15.44 30.61 -4.52
CA ASP A 379 16.49 30.41 -5.54
C ASP A 379 17.55 29.41 -5.04
N GLU A 380 18.11 28.65 -5.98
CA GLU A 380 19.17 27.65 -5.79
C GLU A 380 18.76 26.41 -4.97
N HIS A 381 17.54 26.34 -4.44
CA HIS A 381 17.03 25.21 -3.67
C HIS A 381 16.12 24.27 -4.49
N GLN A 382 16.36 22.96 -4.33
CA GLN A 382 15.59 21.87 -4.92
C GLN A 382 14.95 20.99 -3.84
N VAL A 383 13.65 20.80 -3.98
CA VAL A 383 12.82 19.96 -3.12
C VAL A 383 11.87 19.13 -3.97
N GLN A 384 11.62 17.89 -3.55
CA GLN A 384 10.59 17.02 -4.12
C GLN A 384 9.35 17.11 -3.25
N LEU A 385 8.20 17.50 -3.79
CA LEU A 385 6.89 17.34 -3.15
C LEU A 385 6.26 16.05 -3.68
N ASN A 386 5.83 15.15 -2.81
CA ASN A 386 5.18 13.88 -3.13
C ASN A 386 3.66 13.98 -3.09
N THR A 387 3.10 14.55 -2.01
CA THR A 387 1.66 14.56 -1.76
C THR A 387 1.21 15.82 -1.05
N VAL A 388 -0.05 16.17 -1.22
CA VAL A 388 -0.78 17.16 -0.42
C VAL A 388 -2.11 16.54 -0.02
N THR A 389 -2.39 16.52 1.28
CA THR A 389 -3.64 15.98 1.84
C THR A 389 -4.40 17.08 2.51
N ILE A 390 -5.68 17.27 2.20
CA ILE A 390 -6.55 18.23 2.90
C ILE A 390 -7.58 17.43 3.69
N VAL A 391 -7.64 17.68 4.99
CA VAL A 391 -8.51 16.98 5.93
C VAL A 391 -9.48 17.98 6.54
N ASN A 392 -10.77 17.66 6.62
CA ASN A 392 -11.75 18.42 7.39
C ASN A 392 -11.68 17.97 8.86
N GLU A 393 -11.28 18.87 9.74
CA GLU A 393 -11.07 18.58 11.16
C GLU A 393 -12.39 18.28 11.88
N LYS A 394 -13.50 18.93 11.48
CA LYS A 394 -14.79 18.81 12.16
C LYS A 394 -15.40 17.40 12.04
N MET A 395 -15.22 16.70 10.91
CA MET A 395 -15.70 15.32 10.73
C MET A 395 -14.76 14.26 11.32
N VAL A 396 -13.46 14.52 11.37
CA VAL A 396 -12.52 13.70 12.16
C VAL A 396 -12.93 13.80 13.63
N MET A 397 -13.29 14.99 14.11
CA MET A 397 -13.84 15.18 15.46
C MET A 397 -15.19 14.47 15.66
N THR A 398 -16.15 14.50 14.73
CA THR A 398 -17.41 13.73 14.83
C THR A 398 -17.19 12.20 14.85
N ILE A 399 -16.25 11.67 14.05
CA ILE A 399 -15.88 10.23 14.05
C ILE A 399 -15.11 9.86 15.34
N LEU A 400 -14.37 10.81 15.90
CA LEU A 400 -13.75 10.73 17.23
C LEU A 400 -14.70 11.14 18.37
N GLY A 401 -16.00 11.31 18.12
CA GLY A 401 -17.01 11.60 19.16
C GLY A 401 -16.92 12.98 19.84
N LEU A 402 -16.27 13.96 19.21
CA LEU A 402 -16.00 15.31 19.70
C LEU A 402 -16.74 16.35 18.84
N GLU A 403 -18.08 16.35 18.79
CA GLU A 403 -18.75 17.53 18.20
C GLU A 403 -18.42 18.78 19.04
N PRO A 404 -18.11 19.95 18.42
CA PRO A 404 -18.22 21.20 19.15
C PRO A 404 -19.71 21.47 19.36
N ASP A 405 -20.14 21.48 20.62
CA ASP A 405 -21.48 21.86 21.05
C ASP A 405 -21.93 23.18 20.36
N SER A 406 -22.60 23.08 19.21
CA SER A 406 -23.39 24.15 18.65
C SER A 406 -24.86 23.81 18.87
N HIS A 407 -25.28 23.97 20.13
CA HIS A 407 -26.59 24.44 20.61
C HIS A 407 -26.99 23.79 21.95
N ALA A 408 -26.20 24.06 22.98
CA ALA A 408 -26.76 24.22 24.33
C ALA A 408 -27.57 25.52 24.41
N ALA A 409 -28.74 25.54 23.77
CA ALA A 409 -29.75 26.55 24.02
C ALA A 409 -31.14 25.90 24.06
N ASN A 410 -31.56 25.61 25.30
CA ASN A 410 -32.95 25.40 25.72
C ASN A 410 -33.73 24.23 25.09
N ARG A 411 -33.77 23.10 25.80
CA ARG A 411 -34.89 22.70 26.67
C ARG A 411 -34.58 21.36 27.31
N GLY A 412 -34.73 21.29 28.63
CA GLY A 412 -34.61 20.04 29.36
C GLY A 412 -35.69 19.05 28.96
N VAL A 413 -35.33 17.77 29.01
CA VAL A 413 -35.98 16.73 29.83
C VAL A 413 -35.30 15.38 29.51
N GLU A 414 -34.89 14.75 30.61
CA GLU A 414 -34.69 13.31 30.85
C GLU A 414 -33.56 12.52 30.17
N LYS A 415 -32.62 12.14 31.06
CA LYS A 415 -31.73 10.99 30.95
C LYS A 415 -32.50 9.71 30.60
N GLN A 416 -32.05 9.02 29.57
CA GLN A 416 -31.89 7.58 29.63
C GLN A 416 -30.44 7.21 29.30
N ASN A 417 -29.86 6.40 30.19
CA ASN A 417 -28.47 5.96 30.18
C ASN A 417 -28.16 5.09 28.95
N SER A 418 -27.04 5.40 28.30
CA SER A 418 -26.23 4.40 27.58
C SER A 418 -24.76 4.80 27.75
N GLY A 419 -23.94 3.87 28.28
CA GLY A 419 -22.54 4.01 28.73
C GLY A 419 -21.70 5.17 28.17
N SER A 420 -21.10 5.96 29.08
CA SER A 420 -20.21 7.07 28.73
C SER A 420 -18.92 6.58 28.08
N THR A 421 -18.67 7.05 26.85
CA THR A 421 -17.39 6.89 26.14
C THR A 421 -16.59 8.17 26.30
N LEU A 422 -15.36 8.06 26.80
CA LEU A 422 -14.41 9.15 26.96
C LEU A 422 -13.28 8.99 25.95
N ILE A 423 -12.98 10.05 25.19
CA ILE A 423 -12.02 10.01 24.08
C ILE A 423 -10.92 11.03 24.35
N PHE A 424 -9.68 10.56 24.34
CA PHE A 424 -8.48 11.36 24.58
C PHE A 424 -7.74 11.52 23.26
N PRO A 425 -7.84 12.70 22.60
CA PRO A 425 -6.92 13.02 21.53
C PRO A 425 -5.49 13.03 22.09
N VAL A 426 -4.48 12.95 21.23
CA VAL A 426 -3.07 12.89 21.65
C VAL A 426 -2.58 14.24 22.23
N GLN A 427 -3.25 14.81 23.22
CA GLN A 427 -2.69 15.86 24.09
C GLN A 427 -1.98 15.26 25.32
N MET A 428 -1.87 13.93 25.38
CA MET A 428 -1.16 13.22 26.43
C MET A 428 0.33 13.56 26.44
N SER A 429 0.91 13.47 27.63
CA SER A 429 2.33 13.78 27.83
C SER A 429 3.18 12.70 27.16
N SER A 430 4.27 13.11 26.52
CA SER A 430 5.25 12.24 25.88
C SER A 430 6.65 12.65 26.30
N LYS A 431 7.52 11.67 26.57
CA LYS A 431 8.94 11.91 26.84
C LYS A 431 9.85 11.55 25.66
N ILE A 432 9.44 10.60 24.83
CA ILE A 432 10.28 9.99 23.79
C ILE A 432 9.62 9.96 22.41
N GLY A 433 8.34 10.34 22.29
CA GLY A 433 7.61 10.38 21.03
C GLY A 433 7.83 11.67 20.26
N LEU A 434 7.85 11.57 18.94
CA LEU A 434 7.82 12.72 18.03
C LEU A 434 6.37 13.05 17.71
N ARG A 435 5.96 14.27 18.02
CA ARG A 435 4.63 14.78 17.67
C ARG A 435 4.63 15.23 16.21
N VAL A 436 3.70 14.70 15.41
CA VAL A 436 3.51 15.08 14.01
C VAL A 436 2.03 15.38 13.80
N GLY A 437 1.67 16.67 13.72
CA GLY A 437 0.27 17.10 13.71
C GLY A 437 -0.50 16.60 14.94
N THR A 438 -1.61 15.91 14.71
CA THR A 438 -2.48 15.32 15.75
C THR A 438 -2.03 13.95 16.25
N THR A 439 -0.89 13.43 15.77
CA THR A 439 -0.41 12.09 16.10
C THR A 439 0.92 12.09 16.85
N LEU A 440 1.24 10.96 17.48
CA LEU A 440 2.47 10.74 18.23
C LEU A 440 3.18 9.50 17.73
N GLN A 441 4.35 9.73 17.16
CA GLN A 441 5.16 8.72 16.50
C GLN A 441 6.31 8.27 17.41
N THR A 442 6.58 6.98 17.39
CA THR A 442 7.81 6.41 17.94
C THR A 442 9.04 6.96 17.23
N THR A 443 10.11 7.23 17.98
CA THR A 443 11.37 7.80 17.46
C THR A 443 12.51 6.80 17.40
N GLY A 444 12.26 5.56 17.80
CA GLY A 444 13.30 4.56 18.06
C GLY A 444 14.01 4.75 19.41
N GLN A 445 13.49 5.60 20.31
CA GLN A 445 13.91 5.64 21.72
C GLN A 445 13.02 4.75 22.59
N GLU A 446 13.62 4.11 23.59
CA GLU A 446 12.91 3.26 24.55
C GLU A 446 12.34 4.09 25.71
N GLY A 447 11.11 3.77 26.14
CA GLY A 447 10.44 4.44 27.25
C GLY A 447 8.93 4.58 27.05
N PHE A 448 8.30 5.50 27.79
CA PHE A 448 6.87 5.78 27.62
C PHE A 448 6.63 6.72 26.44
N LEU A 449 6.05 6.16 25.36
CA LEU A 449 5.58 6.94 24.21
C LEU A 449 4.54 7.95 24.66
N CYS A 450 3.53 7.54 25.42
CA CYS A 450 2.59 8.45 26.06
C CYS A 450 2.23 8.02 27.48
N TYR A 451 1.81 8.98 28.30
CA TYR A 451 1.22 8.74 29.61
C TYR A 451 0.16 9.82 29.94
N GLY A 452 -0.84 9.39 30.72
CA GLY A 452 -2.07 10.14 30.97
C GLY A 452 -3.26 9.51 30.22
N PRO A 453 -4.45 10.12 30.26
CA PRO A 453 -4.83 11.27 31.08
C PRO A 453 -4.76 10.97 32.60
N TYR A 454 -4.81 11.99 33.46
CA TYR A 454 -4.90 11.83 34.93
C TYR A 454 -6.33 12.14 35.38
N MET A 455 -7.16 11.11 35.59
CA MET A 455 -8.60 11.33 35.79
C MET A 455 -9.24 10.59 36.94
N THR A 456 -10.33 11.16 37.41
CA THR A 456 -11.23 10.51 38.36
C THR A 456 -12.20 9.59 37.62
N LEU A 457 -12.27 8.33 38.05
CA LEU A 457 -13.22 7.33 37.54
C LEU A 457 -13.85 6.57 38.70
N SER A 458 -15.15 6.28 38.58
CA SER A 458 -15.86 5.45 39.54
C SER A 458 -15.52 3.97 39.36
N ARG A 459 -15.75 3.16 40.39
CA ARG A 459 -15.65 1.70 40.31
C ARG A 459 -16.50 1.15 39.15
N GLY A 460 -16.05 0.08 38.51
CA GLY A 460 -16.75 -0.55 37.39
C GLY A 460 -15.82 -1.17 36.35
N ILE A 461 -16.42 -1.71 35.28
CA ILE A 461 -15.70 -2.33 34.17
C ILE A 461 -15.50 -1.31 33.05
N TYR A 462 -14.30 -1.24 32.52
CA TYR A 462 -13.94 -0.31 31.45
C TYR A 462 -13.21 -1.03 30.32
N ARG A 463 -13.41 -0.55 29.09
CA ARG A 463 -12.70 -0.98 27.88
C ARG A 463 -11.81 0.16 27.36
N VAL A 464 -10.57 -0.16 27.00
CA VAL A 464 -9.61 0.79 26.40
C VAL A 464 -9.29 0.36 24.98
N ASN A 465 -9.28 1.33 24.05
CA ASN A 465 -8.77 1.18 22.69
C ASN A 465 -7.71 2.24 22.44
N LEU A 466 -6.50 1.83 22.05
CA LEU A 466 -5.51 2.76 21.50
C LEU A 466 -5.81 2.98 20.02
N MET A 467 -6.01 4.22 19.59
CA MET A 467 -6.22 4.56 18.18
C MET A 467 -4.91 4.93 17.51
N GLY A 468 -4.69 4.45 16.30
CA GLY A 468 -3.47 4.71 15.55
C GLY A 468 -3.11 3.59 14.59
N SER A 469 -1.86 3.57 14.14
CA SER A 469 -1.31 2.55 13.24
C SER A 469 0.01 2.00 13.78
N ILE A 470 0.28 0.73 13.47
CA ILE A 470 1.54 0.05 13.80
C ILE A 470 2.41 0.05 12.55
N GLY A 471 3.64 0.51 12.66
CA GLY A 471 4.60 0.55 11.58
C GLY A 471 5.31 -0.79 11.35
N PRO A 472 6.13 -0.90 10.30
CA PRO A 472 6.83 -2.12 9.90
C PRO A 472 7.64 -2.84 10.97
N GLN A 473 8.26 -2.14 11.94
CA GLN A 473 9.00 -2.79 13.04
C GLN A 473 8.08 -3.36 14.13
N GLY A 474 6.77 -3.13 14.00
CA GLY A 474 5.76 -3.73 14.85
C GLY A 474 5.79 -3.19 16.28
N LEU A 475 5.23 -3.96 17.19
CA LEU A 475 5.09 -3.56 18.59
C LEU A 475 6.36 -3.83 19.41
N ALA A 476 7.28 -4.69 18.96
CA ALA A 476 8.60 -4.93 19.57
C ALA A 476 8.67 -4.91 21.11
N GLY A 477 7.72 -5.57 21.80
CA GLY A 477 7.68 -5.64 23.28
C GLY A 477 6.99 -4.45 23.96
N ALA A 478 6.32 -3.58 23.20
CA ALA A 478 5.47 -2.53 23.70
C ALA A 478 4.35 -3.12 24.57
N TYR A 479 4.02 -2.40 25.64
CA TYR A 479 2.93 -2.75 26.54
C TYR A 479 2.20 -1.48 26.95
N ALA A 480 0.95 -1.66 27.33
CA ALA A 480 0.20 -0.62 28.00
C ALA A 480 -0.10 -1.03 29.43
N ASP A 481 -0.04 -0.08 30.35
CA ASP A 481 -0.49 -0.29 31.71
C ASP A 481 -1.42 0.83 32.18
N ILE A 482 -2.17 0.50 33.22
CA ILE A 482 -3.14 1.37 33.86
C ILE A 482 -2.77 1.41 35.33
N VAL A 483 -2.55 2.62 35.82
CA VAL A 483 -2.08 2.87 37.18
C VAL A 483 -2.88 3.98 37.84
N CYS A 484 -2.82 4.06 39.16
CA CYS A 484 -3.33 5.18 39.96
C CYS A 484 -2.41 5.43 41.16
N ASP A 485 -2.77 6.40 42.02
CA ASP A 485 -1.97 6.85 43.17
C ASP A 485 -0.55 7.28 42.75
N ALA A 486 -0.49 8.23 41.81
CA ALA A 486 0.73 8.73 41.19
C ALA A 486 1.63 7.62 40.62
N GLY A 487 1.00 6.59 40.02
CA GLY A 487 1.68 5.46 39.41
C GLY A 487 2.17 4.38 40.38
N LYS A 488 1.83 4.47 41.68
CA LYS A 488 2.24 3.50 42.71
C LYS A 488 1.37 2.25 42.74
N LYS A 489 0.10 2.37 42.36
CA LYS A 489 -0.84 1.24 42.34
C LYS A 489 -1.12 0.84 40.90
N GLY A 490 -0.66 -0.36 40.52
CA GLY A 490 -0.99 -0.98 39.24
C GLY A 490 -2.40 -1.58 39.25
N ILE A 491 -3.18 -1.28 38.22
CA ILE A 491 -4.54 -1.80 38.01
C ILE A 491 -4.52 -2.87 36.92
N HIS A 492 -3.83 -2.59 35.81
CA HIS A 492 -3.74 -3.49 34.67
C HIS A 492 -2.39 -3.31 33.96
N ASN A 493 -1.85 -4.39 33.39
CA ASN A 493 -0.66 -4.35 32.55
C ASN A 493 -0.85 -5.42 31.47
N GLU A 494 -0.78 -5.01 30.21
CA GLU A 494 -1.01 -5.89 29.07
C GLU A 494 0.07 -5.64 28.01
N PRO A 495 0.82 -6.67 27.59
CA PRO A 495 1.63 -6.60 26.39
C PRO A 495 0.76 -6.27 25.19
N LEU A 496 1.17 -5.31 24.36
CA LEU A 496 0.45 -5.04 23.13
C LEU A 496 0.66 -6.22 22.18
N ALA A 497 -0.46 -6.82 21.78
CA ALA A 497 -0.48 -7.88 20.78
C ALA A 497 -1.23 -7.43 19.53
N ILE A 498 -0.67 -7.75 18.37
CA ILE A 498 -1.36 -7.61 17.09
C ILE A 498 -2.42 -8.73 17.05
N THR A 499 -3.70 -8.38 17.10
CA THR A 499 -4.76 -9.36 16.86
C THR A 499 -4.91 -9.62 15.36
N PRO A 500 -4.94 -10.89 14.93
CA PRO A 500 -5.36 -11.21 13.59
C PRO A 500 -6.88 -11.00 13.52
N PHE A 501 -7.31 -9.98 12.77
CA PHE A 501 -8.70 -9.64 12.46
C PHE A 501 -9.58 -9.20 13.65
N ASN A 502 -9.98 -7.93 13.61
CA ASN A 502 -11.29 -7.50 14.10
C ASN A 502 -11.95 -6.73 12.96
N GLU A 503 -13.12 -7.17 12.51
CA GLU A 503 -13.89 -6.65 11.37
C GLU A 503 -14.44 -5.23 11.56
N TYR A 504 -14.03 -4.50 12.59
CA TYR A 504 -14.45 -3.12 12.82
C TYR A 504 -13.26 -2.35 13.39
N VAL A 505 -12.86 -1.29 12.68
CA VAL A 505 -11.87 -0.25 13.03
C VAL A 505 -10.43 -0.54 12.57
N ASP A 506 -10.12 -0.20 11.32
CA ASP A 506 -8.78 -0.13 10.68
C ASP A 506 -7.88 1.00 11.27
N SER A 507 -7.98 1.26 12.57
CA SER A 507 -7.24 2.35 13.23
C SER A 507 -6.98 2.10 14.72
N THR A 508 -6.62 0.87 15.13
CA THR A 508 -6.25 0.56 16.51
C THR A 508 -4.83 0.00 16.68
N VAL A 509 -4.12 0.48 17.70
CA VAL A 509 -2.79 -0.02 18.12
C VAL A 509 -3.00 -1.15 19.13
N GLY A 510 -3.03 -2.38 18.61
CA GLY A 510 -3.28 -3.58 19.41
C GLY A 510 -4.76 -3.86 19.67
N LYS A 511 -5.03 -4.92 20.44
CA LYS A 511 -6.39 -5.35 20.82
C LYS A 511 -6.99 -4.43 21.89
N PRO A 512 -8.30 -4.14 21.84
CA PRO A 512 -9.04 -3.65 22.99
C PRO A 512 -8.86 -4.51 24.25
N TRP A 513 -8.59 -3.91 25.40
CA TRP A 513 -8.57 -4.62 26.69
C TRP A 513 -9.59 -4.07 27.67
N MET A 514 -10.01 -4.93 28.59
CA MET A 514 -10.95 -4.59 29.66
C MET A 514 -10.23 -4.65 31.01
N PHE A 515 -10.57 -3.72 31.89
CA PHE A 515 -10.11 -3.73 33.27
C PHE A 515 -11.25 -3.40 34.23
N PHE A 516 -11.11 -3.86 35.47
CA PHE A 516 -12.06 -3.60 36.53
C PHE A 516 -11.45 -2.66 37.58
N LEU A 517 -12.18 -1.61 37.93
CA LEU A 517 -11.88 -0.76 39.07
C LEU A 517 -12.70 -1.23 40.28
N GLU A 518 -12.02 -1.76 41.29
CA GLU A 518 -12.65 -2.24 42.53
C GLU A 518 -13.26 -1.10 43.37
N GLN A 519 -12.71 0.09 43.22
CA GLN A 519 -13.08 1.31 43.93
C GLN A 519 -12.90 2.52 43.03
N ASP A 520 -13.53 3.63 43.40
CA ASP A 520 -13.30 4.91 42.76
C ASP A 520 -11.82 5.31 42.88
N VAL A 521 -11.27 5.89 41.81
CA VAL A 521 -9.89 6.38 41.71
C VAL A 521 -9.93 7.85 41.28
N SER A 522 -8.99 8.66 41.77
CA SER A 522 -8.96 10.11 41.47
C SER A 522 -7.99 10.49 40.35
N ASP A 523 -7.04 9.62 40.04
CA ASP A 523 -5.87 9.90 39.20
C ASP A 523 -5.47 8.71 38.32
N LEU A 524 -6.45 8.02 37.73
CA LEU A 524 -6.20 6.96 36.76
C LEU A 524 -5.32 7.50 35.63
N GLU A 525 -4.23 6.79 35.34
CA GLU A 525 -3.24 7.09 34.31
C GLU A 525 -3.08 5.86 33.40
N ILE A 526 -3.17 6.08 32.09
CA ILE A 526 -2.87 5.06 31.07
C ILE A 526 -1.48 5.37 30.52
N ARG A 527 -0.61 4.37 30.39
CA ARG A 527 0.75 4.57 29.87
C ARG A 527 1.04 3.57 28.77
N LEU A 528 1.62 4.05 27.68
CA LEU A 528 2.09 3.25 26.56
C LEU A 528 3.61 3.23 26.56
N TRP A 529 4.18 2.10 26.91
CA TRP A 529 5.61 1.88 26.85
C TRP A 529 6.00 1.27 25.50
N VAL A 530 7.11 1.73 24.95
CA VAL A 530 7.65 1.28 23.67
C VAL A 530 9.15 1.02 23.80
N SER A 531 9.64 0.01 23.08
CA SER A 531 11.07 -0.24 22.94
C SER A 531 11.68 0.63 21.85
N ASN A 532 13.01 0.65 21.77
CA ASN A 532 13.74 1.29 20.67
C ASN A 532 13.49 0.68 19.27
N GLN A 533 12.80 -0.46 19.21
CA GLN A 533 12.41 -1.17 17.99
C GLN A 533 10.91 -1.08 17.71
N THR A 534 10.14 -0.43 18.58
CA THR A 534 8.69 -0.30 18.40
C THR A 534 8.39 0.79 17.39
N GLU A 535 7.44 0.53 16.49
CA GLU A 535 6.97 1.51 15.52
C GLU A 535 5.46 1.70 15.63
N ILE A 536 5.04 2.83 16.21
CA ILE A 536 3.64 3.18 16.43
C ILE A 536 3.43 4.64 16.03
N ASN A 537 2.35 4.90 15.31
CA ASN A 537 1.78 6.21 15.11
C ASN A 537 0.45 6.28 15.85
N LEU A 538 0.44 6.87 17.05
CA LEU A 538 -0.73 6.95 17.91
C LEU A 538 -1.57 8.18 17.56
N CYS A 539 -2.87 8.02 17.39
CA CYS A 539 -3.85 9.06 17.08
C CYS A 539 -4.80 9.38 18.24
N GLY A 540 -4.89 8.53 19.27
CA GLY A 540 -5.71 8.79 20.47
C GLY A 540 -5.90 7.57 21.38
N ILE A 541 -6.61 7.75 22.49
CA ILE A 541 -7.08 6.65 23.35
C ILE A 541 -8.58 6.81 23.60
N VAL A 542 -9.33 5.73 23.42
CA VAL A 542 -10.76 5.67 23.73
C VAL A 542 -10.96 4.80 24.97
N LEU A 543 -11.62 5.34 25.98
CA LEU A 543 -12.01 4.64 27.21
C LEU A 543 -13.54 4.59 27.27
N GLN A 544 -14.11 3.40 27.48
CA GLN A 544 -15.55 3.23 27.56
C GLN A 544 -15.94 2.47 28.82
N GLN A 545 -16.87 3.00 29.60
CA GLN A 545 -17.47 2.24 30.69
C GLN A 545 -18.43 1.19 30.14
N ILE A 546 -18.30 -0.05 30.60
CA ILE A 546 -19.17 -1.16 30.23
C ILE A 546 -20.15 -1.40 31.37
N GLU A 547 -21.44 -1.46 31.06
CA GLU A 547 -22.48 -1.76 32.05
C GLU A 547 -22.36 -3.23 32.48
N GLU A 548 -22.40 -3.48 33.79
CA GLU A 548 -22.55 -4.82 34.34
C GLU A 548 -23.97 -5.32 34.00
N THR A 549 -24.08 -6.27 33.08
CA THR A 549 -25.33 -7.05 32.89
C THR A 549 -25.44 -8.15 33.93
#